data_AF-A0A933A6C2-F1
#
_entry.id   AF-A0A933A6C2-F1
#
_cell.length_a   1.000
_cell.length_b   1.000
_cell.length_c   1.000
_cell.angle_alpha   90.00
_cell.angle_beta   90.00
_cell.angle_gamma   90.00
#
_symmetry.space_group_name_H-M   'P 1'
#
loop_
_entity.id
_entity.type
_entity.pdbx_description
1 polymer ?
#
loop_
_entity_poly.entity_id
_entity_poly.type
_entity_poly.pdbx_seq_one_letter_code
_entity_poly.pdbx_strand_id
1 'polypeptide(L)'
;MKWSTSASSPAASCWVSRARWSEGRWRLYRIAVVTDPETATGFRLAGVEVREADSPAGALEVIKALLNLDYGLVVVNEDLLGGIETDLERVMRGRDLPVLVPIPAAKAKLESGEDYIARLVKEHIGYYVKLK
;
A
#
# COMPACT_ATOMS: atom_id res chain seq x y z
N MET A 1 11.73 -13.76 41.35
CA MET A 1 11.95 -13.33 39.94
C MET A 1 10.66 -13.48 39.17
N LYS A 2 9.94 -12.38 38.94
CA LYS A 2 8.74 -12.31 38.08
C LYS A 2 8.97 -11.15 37.11
N TRP A 3 8.94 -11.41 35.81
CA TRP A 3 8.87 -10.39 34.78
C TRP A 3 7.41 -10.26 34.35
N SER A 4 6.87 -9.05 34.40
CA SER A 4 5.59 -8.71 33.78
C SER A 4 5.86 -7.78 32.60
N THR A 5 5.61 -8.27 31.40
CA THR A 5 5.62 -7.48 30.17
C THR A 5 4.36 -6.62 30.14
N SER A 6 4.51 -5.31 30.29
CA SER A 6 3.49 -4.33 29.90
C SER A 6 4.12 -3.40 28.87
N ALA A 7 3.79 -3.63 27.61
CA ALA A 7 4.13 -2.73 26.52
C ALA A 7 3.07 -1.62 26.46
N SER A 8 3.28 -0.57 27.25
CA SER A 8 2.71 0.74 26.97
C SER A 8 3.70 1.46 26.04
N SER A 9 3.29 1.71 24.80
CA SER A 9 4.02 2.63 23.90
C SER A 9 3.25 3.94 23.78
N PRO A 10 3.71 5.02 24.43
CA PRO A 10 3.28 6.37 24.18
C PRO A 10 4.44 7.13 23.51
N ALA A 11 4.51 7.18 22.18
CA ALA A 11 5.42 8.10 21.48
C ALA A 11 5.13 8.15 19.98
N ALA A 12 4.60 9.28 19.50
CA ALA A 12 4.98 9.91 18.23
C ALA A 12 4.27 11.26 18.07
N SER A 13 4.48 12.15 19.03
CA SER A 13 4.35 13.59 18.83
C SER A 13 5.57 14.09 18.06
N CYS A 14 5.44 14.40 16.77
CA CYS A 14 6.44 15.19 16.04
C CYS A 14 5.75 15.76 14.77
N TRP A 15 5.16 16.96 14.79
CA TRP A 15 5.81 18.28 14.71
C TRP A 15 6.81 18.44 13.54
N VAL A 16 6.45 17.99 12.33
CA VAL A 16 7.08 18.56 11.12
C VAL A 16 6.49 19.96 10.90
N SER A 17 7.25 20.92 11.43
CA SER A 17 7.00 22.34 11.32
C SER A 17 7.42 22.85 9.95
N ARG A 18 6.59 23.71 9.37
CA ARG A 18 6.95 24.79 8.44
C ARG A 18 7.28 24.38 7.00
N ALA A 19 6.24 23.95 6.29
CA ALA A 19 6.17 24.10 4.84
C ALA A 19 5.05 25.11 4.52
N ARG A 20 5.43 26.36 4.28
CA ARG A 20 4.50 27.44 3.89
C ARG A 20 4.19 27.27 2.40
N TRP A 21 3.12 26.53 2.09
CA TRP A 21 2.63 26.35 0.72
C TRP A 21 1.28 27.06 0.54
N SER A 22 1.16 27.66 -0.63
CA SER A 22 0.24 28.71 -1.07
C SER A 22 -1.25 28.37 -1.05
N GLU A 23 -2.06 29.42 -0.87
CA GLU A 23 -3.51 29.55 -1.06
C GLU A 23 -4.15 28.57 -2.04
N GLY A 24 -4.52 27.42 -1.48
CA GLY A 24 -5.54 26.48 -1.94
C GLY A 24 -6.08 25.88 -0.65
N ARG A 25 -7.35 25.45 -0.62
CA ARG A 25 -7.91 24.83 0.59
C ARG A 25 -7.33 23.42 0.74
N TRP A 26 -6.06 23.32 1.13
CA TRP A 26 -5.35 22.06 1.39
C TRP A 26 -5.99 21.44 2.62
N ARG A 27 -6.99 20.58 2.40
CA ARG A 27 -7.28 19.55 3.40
C ARG A 27 -6.07 18.62 3.38
N LEU A 28 -5.32 18.61 4.48
CA LEU A 28 -4.27 17.63 4.71
C LEU A 28 -4.93 16.26 4.77
N TYR A 29 -4.88 15.54 3.66
CA TYR A 29 -5.36 14.17 3.60
C TYR A 29 -4.29 13.24 4.18
N ARG A 30 -4.71 12.28 4.99
CA ARG A 30 -3.80 11.27 5.52
C ARG A 30 -3.49 10.22 4.45
N ILE A 31 -2.29 9.65 4.55
CA ILE A 31 -1.82 8.57 3.67
C ILE A 31 -1.68 7.32 4.53
N ALA A 32 -2.22 6.19 4.05
CA ALA A 32 -2.03 4.88 4.66
C ALA A 32 -1.42 3.91 3.66
N VAL A 33 -0.60 2.99 4.15
CA VAL A 33 -0.05 1.86 3.37
C VAL A 33 -0.61 0.56 3.93
N VAL A 34 -1.16 -0.28 3.07
CA VAL A 34 -1.63 -1.64 3.39
C VAL A 34 -0.67 -2.64 2.77
N THR A 35 0.05 -3.40 3.58
CA THR A 35 1.11 -4.30 3.10
C THR A 35 1.30 -5.48 4.05
N ASP A 36 2.05 -6.48 3.60
CA ASP A 36 2.53 -7.60 4.41
C ASP A 36 3.43 -7.16 5.59
N PRO A 37 3.49 -7.92 6.68
CA PRO A 37 4.30 -7.56 7.87
C PRO A 37 5.79 -7.37 7.60
N GLU A 38 6.35 -8.08 6.61
CA GLU A 38 7.77 -7.98 6.27
C GLU A 38 8.09 -6.61 5.66
N THR A 39 7.31 -6.17 4.68
CA THR A 39 7.46 -4.88 4.00
C THR A 39 6.96 -3.71 4.87
N ALA A 40 5.99 -3.96 5.76
CA ALA A 40 5.41 -2.96 6.65
C ALA A 40 6.46 -2.24 7.50
N THR A 41 7.47 -2.97 7.95
CA THR A 41 8.56 -2.40 8.76
C THR A 41 9.31 -1.30 7.99
N GLY A 42 9.58 -1.50 6.70
CA GLY A 42 10.25 -0.49 5.87
C GLY A 42 9.46 0.82 5.77
N PHE A 43 8.15 0.73 5.57
CA PHE A 43 7.28 1.91 5.49
C PHE A 43 7.10 2.63 6.83
N ARG A 44 7.09 1.90 7.95
CA ARG A 44 7.06 2.52 9.29
C ARG A 44 8.34 3.31 9.57
N LEU A 45 9.50 2.77 9.18
CA LEU A 45 10.77 3.47 9.30
C LEU A 45 10.82 4.74 8.44
N ALA A 46 10.09 4.75 7.31
CA ALA A 46 9.91 5.94 6.48
C ALA A 46 8.91 6.98 7.05
N GLY A 47 8.29 6.71 8.21
CA GLY A 47 7.36 7.63 8.87
C GLY A 47 5.95 7.65 8.30
N VAL A 48 5.55 6.61 7.55
CA VAL A 48 4.21 6.48 6.97
C VAL A 48 3.31 5.65 7.90
N GLU A 49 2.01 5.93 7.91
CA GLU A 49 1.05 5.08 8.63
C GLU A 49 0.85 3.77 7.88
N VAL A 50 1.08 2.64 8.55
CA VAL A 50 1.01 1.31 7.94
C VAL A 50 -0.04 0.45 8.63
N ARG A 51 -0.84 -0.25 7.83
CA ARG A 51 -1.77 -1.30 8.25
C ARG A 51 -1.28 -2.63 7.66
N GLU A 52 -1.12 -3.62 8.52
CA GLU A 52 -0.68 -4.94 8.10
C GLU A 52 -1.86 -5.81 7.68
N ALA A 53 -1.69 -6.58 6.61
CA ALA A 53 -2.64 -7.59 6.17
C ALA A 53 -1.91 -8.80 5.58
N ASP A 54 -2.30 -10.00 6.03
CA ASP A 54 -1.70 -11.27 5.58
C ASP A 54 -2.48 -11.97 4.46
N SER A 55 -3.69 -11.48 4.15
CA SER A 55 -4.56 -12.08 3.14
C SER A 55 -5.34 -11.01 2.38
N PRO A 56 -5.77 -11.30 1.13
CA PRO A 56 -6.62 -10.39 0.36
C PRO A 56 -7.92 -10.03 1.09
N ALA A 57 -8.56 -11.01 1.74
CA ALA A 57 -9.75 -10.75 2.56
C ALA A 57 -9.46 -9.80 3.73
N GLY A 58 -8.33 -9.96 4.41
CA GLY A 58 -7.89 -9.05 5.47
C GLY A 58 -7.61 -7.64 4.94
N ALA A 59 -6.96 -7.53 3.78
CA ALA A 59 -6.70 -6.25 3.13
C ALA A 59 -8.01 -5.52 2.78
N LEU A 60 -9.01 -6.24 2.29
CA LEU A 60 -10.33 -5.68 1.99
C LEU A 60 -11.01 -5.09 3.23
N GLU A 61 -10.96 -5.79 4.37
CA GLU A 61 -11.52 -5.27 5.63
C GLU A 61 -10.78 -4.05 6.15
N VAL A 62 -9.45 -4.04 6.04
CA VAL A 62 -8.62 -2.87 6.38
C VAL A 62 -8.98 -1.67 5.49
N ILE A 63 -9.12 -1.89 4.18
CA ILE A 63 -9.51 -0.83 3.24
C ILE A 63 -10.90 -0.30 3.60
N LYS A 64 -11.89 -1.17 3.86
CA LYS A 64 -13.22 -0.76 4.31
C LYS A 64 -13.19 0.10 5.58
N ALA A 65 -12.32 -0.23 6.53
CA ALA A 65 -12.13 0.59 7.73
C ALA A 65 -11.53 1.97 7.41
N LEU A 66 -10.57 2.04 6.48
CA LEU A 66 -9.93 3.28 6.05
C LEU A 66 -10.90 4.22 5.30
N LEU A 67 -11.92 3.69 4.62
CA LEU A 67 -12.94 4.50 3.93
C LEU A 67 -13.78 5.38 4.84
N ASN A 68 -13.91 5.00 6.11
CA ASN A 68 -14.69 5.75 7.11
C ASN A 68 -13.84 6.84 7.79
N LEU A 69 -12.57 6.95 7.42
CA LEU A 69 -11.60 7.88 7.99
C LEU A 69 -11.14 8.87 6.91
N ASP A 70 -10.60 10.02 7.32
CA ASP A 70 -10.12 11.08 6.41
C ASP A 70 -8.77 10.75 5.72
N TYR A 71 -8.69 9.61 5.03
CA TYR A 71 -7.58 9.29 4.15
C TYR A 71 -7.86 9.79 2.73
N GLY A 72 -6.84 10.34 2.08
CA GLY A 72 -6.93 10.70 0.66
C GLY A 72 -6.17 9.75 -0.25
N LEU A 73 -5.21 9.00 0.29
CA LEU A 73 -4.41 8.05 -0.46
C LEU A 73 -4.22 6.77 0.37
N VAL A 74 -4.57 5.65 -0.22
CA VAL A 74 -4.32 4.32 0.32
C VAL A 74 -3.44 3.58 -0.68
N VAL A 75 -2.21 3.31 -0.26
CA VAL A 75 -1.25 2.51 -1.01
C VAL A 75 -1.45 1.06 -0.62
N VAL A 76 -1.55 0.14 -1.57
CA VAL A 76 -1.78 -1.28 -1.27
C VAL A 76 -0.74 -2.12 -1.99
N ASN A 77 -0.17 -3.12 -1.32
CA ASN A 77 0.67 -4.11 -1.98
C ASN A 77 -0.16 -4.91 -2.99
N GLU A 78 0.31 -5.00 -4.24
CA GLU A 78 -0.34 -5.70 -5.35
C GLU A 78 -0.66 -7.16 -5.04
N ASP A 79 0.21 -7.85 -4.28
CA ASP A 79 0.00 -9.26 -3.88
C ASP A 79 -1.29 -9.45 -3.05
N LEU A 80 -1.77 -8.40 -2.38
CA LEU A 80 -2.97 -8.41 -1.55
C LEU A 80 -4.25 -8.06 -2.32
N LEU A 81 -4.14 -7.64 -3.58
CA LEU A 81 -5.29 -7.28 -4.42
C LEU A 81 -5.88 -8.49 -5.15
N GLY A 82 -5.09 -9.57 -5.30
CA GLY A 82 -5.50 -10.75 -6.04
C GLY A 82 -6.81 -11.35 -5.53
N GLY A 83 -7.85 -11.33 -6.38
CA GLY A 83 -9.14 -11.95 -6.12
C GLY A 83 -10.14 -11.09 -5.34
N ILE A 84 -9.80 -9.84 -5.01
CA ILE A 84 -10.70 -8.90 -4.33
C ILE A 84 -11.04 -7.66 -5.17
N GLU A 85 -10.59 -7.59 -6.43
CA GLU A 85 -10.71 -6.42 -7.29
C GLU A 85 -12.17 -6.03 -7.52
N THR A 86 -13.05 -7.01 -7.73
CA THR A 86 -14.49 -6.76 -7.94
C THR A 86 -15.14 -6.19 -6.68
N ASP A 87 -14.76 -6.66 -5.50
CA ASP A 87 -15.31 -6.17 -4.23
C ASP A 87 -14.75 -4.78 -3.91
N LEU A 88 -13.49 -4.54 -4.23
CA LEU A 88 -12.85 -3.24 -4.10
C LEU A 88 -13.53 -2.20 -4.99
N GLU A 89 -13.81 -2.53 -6.26
CA GLU A 89 -14.59 -1.67 -7.16
C GLU A 89 -15.97 -1.34 -6.59
N ARG A 90 -16.69 -2.36 -6.08
CA ARG A 90 -18.03 -2.14 -5.48
C ARG A 90 -17.98 -1.19 -4.30
N VAL A 91 -16.97 -1.34 -3.45
CA VAL A 91 -16.78 -0.56 -2.23
C VAL A 91 -16.37 0.88 -2.54
N MET A 92 -15.61 1.10 -3.62
CA MET A 92 -15.15 2.43 -4.06
C MET A 92 -16.15 3.19 -4.93
N ARG A 93 -17.14 2.52 -5.52
CA ARG A 93 -18.16 3.17 -6.37
C ARG A 93 -18.88 4.30 -5.62
N GLY A 94 -18.87 5.49 -6.22
CA GLY A 94 -19.55 6.67 -5.69
C GLY A 94 -18.78 7.44 -4.61
N ARG A 95 -17.50 7.11 -4.38
CA ARG A 95 -16.61 7.84 -3.47
C ARG A 95 -15.46 8.46 -4.25
N ASP A 96 -15.18 9.74 -3.98
CA ASP A 96 -14.03 10.44 -4.56
C ASP A 96 -12.72 10.15 -3.80
N LEU A 97 -12.82 9.64 -2.57
CA LEU A 97 -11.69 9.37 -1.68
C LEU A 97 -11.94 8.09 -0.88
N PRO A 98 -10.86 7.39 -0.48
CA PRO A 98 -9.45 7.61 -0.82
C PRO A 98 -9.09 7.08 -2.22
N VAL A 99 -8.06 7.66 -2.85
CA VAL A 99 -7.46 7.11 -4.07
C VAL A 99 -6.63 5.88 -3.70
N LEU A 100 -6.79 4.79 -4.45
CA LEU A 100 -6.12 3.53 -4.17
C LEU A 100 -5.01 3.29 -5.20
N VAL A 101 -3.77 3.10 -4.72
CA VAL A 101 -2.59 2.94 -5.58
C VAL A 101 -1.92 1.61 -5.29
N PRO A 102 -1.91 0.65 -6.24
CA PRO A 102 -1.15 -0.58 -6.09
C PRO A 102 0.35 -0.30 -6.18
N ILE A 103 1.13 -0.91 -5.29
CA ILE A 103 2.61 -0.95 -5.36
C ILE A 103 3.06 -2.40 -5.47
N PRO A 104 4.02 -2.70 -6.37
CA PRO A 104 4.56 -4.04 -6.50
C PRO A 104 5.24 -4.49 -5.19
N ALA A 105 5.05 -5.75 -4.82
CA ALA A 105 5.68 -6.33 -3.64
C ALA A 105 7.21 -6.26 -3.70
N ALA A 106 7.87 -6.13 -2.56
CA ALA A 106 9.34 -6.20 -2.48
C ALA A 106 9.89 -7.56 -2.95
N LYS A 107 9.07 -8.62 -2.86
CA LYS A 107 9.36 -9.97 -3.36
C LYS A 107 8.94 -10.20 -4.81
N ALA A 108 8.44 -9.17 -5.51
CA ALA A 108 8.14 -9.27 -6.94
C ALA A 108 9.36 -9.92 -7.61
N LYS A 109 9.13 -11.12 -8.13
CA LYS A 109 10.18 -12.01 -8.60
C LYS A 109 11.06 -11.18 -9.52
N LEU A 110 12.34 -11.05 -9.20
CA LEU A 110 13.34 -10.62 -10.17
C LEU A 110 13.25 -11.66 -11.28
N GLU A 111 12.46 -11.34 -12.31
CA GLU A 111 12.32 -12.13 -13.52
C GLU A 111 13.75 -12.42 -14.01
N SER A 112 14.01 -13.66 -14.45
CA SER A 112 15.28 -13.90 -15.13
C SER A 112 15.40 -12.87 -16.26
N GLY A 113 16.61 -12.43 -16.59
CA GLY A 113 16.78 -11.39 -17.63
C GLY A 113 16.07 -11.76 -18.94
N GLU A 114 15.93 -13.05 -19.22
CA GLU A 114 15.20 -13.61 -20.34
C GLU A 114 13.67 -13.44 -20.22
N ASP A 115 13.09 -13.75 -19.06
CA ASP A 115 11.67 -13.56 -18.80
C ASP A 115 11.28 -12.08 -18.85
N TYR A 116 12.14 -11.19 -18.35
CA TYR A 116 11.94 -9.75 -18.39
C TYR A 116 11.93 -9.21 -19.82
N ILE A 117 12.91 -9.63 -20.64
CA ILE A 117 12.96 -9.27 -22.07
C ILE A 117 11.74 -9.83 -22.79
N ALA A 118 11.36 -11.08 -22.53
CA ALA A 118 10.19 -11.70 -23.15
C ALA A 118 8.89 -10.95 -22.79
N ARG A 119 8.73 -10.52 -21.54
CA ARG A 119 7.58 -9.74 -21.09
C ARG A 119 7.53 -8.36 -21.75
N LEU A 120 8.64 -7.63 -21.79
CA LEU A 120 8.70 -6.31 -22.44
C LEU A 120 8.36 -6.37 -23.92
N VAL A 121 8.92 -7.35 -24.64
CA VAL A 121 8.64 -7.57 -26.06
C VAL A 121 7.17 -7.95 -26.27
N LYS A 122 6.60 -8.76 -25.38
CA LYS A 122 5.19 -9.12 -25.44
C LYS A 122 4.27 -7.93 -25.20
N GLU A 123 4.54 -7.10 -24.18
CA GLU A 123 3.71 -5.92 -23.87
C GLU A 123 3.77 -4.85 -24.98
N HIS A 124 4.93 -4.64 -25.63
CA HIS A 124 5.11 -3.56 -26.60
C HIS A 124 4.92 -3.98 -28.06
N ILE A 125 5.17 -5.25 -28.41
CA ILE A 125 5.19 -5.75 -29.79
C ILE A 125 4.18 -6.88 -29.99
N GLY A 126 3.74 -7.55 -28.93
CA GLY A 126 2.76 -8.65 -28.99
C GLY A 126 3.33 -9.99 -29.45
N TYR A 127 4.67 -10.14 -29.48
CA TYR A 127 5.33 -11.37 -29.92
C TYR A 127 6.00 -12.13 -28.78
N TYR A 128 5.94 -13.47 -28.82
CA TYR A 128 6.60 -14.34 -27.85
C TYR A 128 7.96 -14.80 -28.38
N VAL A 129 9.05 -14.42 -27.72
CA VAL A 129 10.41 -14.84 -28.09
C VAL A 129 10.83 -15.99 -27.18
N LYS A 130 11.15 -17.15 -27.77
CA LYS A 130 11.86 -18.23 -27.06
C LYS A 130 13.36 -17.97 -27.15
N LEU A 131 13.95 -17.48 -26.06
CA LEU A 131 15.40 -17.41 -25.91
C LEU A 131 15.90 -18.83 -25.57
N LYS A 132 17.05 -19.22 -26.14
CA LYS A 132 17.66 -20.56 -26.03
C LYS A 132 19.02 -20.44 -25.39
#